data_AF-A0A0S4J5G9-F1
#
_entry.id   AF-A0A0S4J5G9-F1
#
_cell.length_a   1.000
_cell.length_b   1.000
_cell.length_c   1.000
_cell.angle_alpha   90.00
_cell.angle_beta   90.00
_cell.angle_gamma   90.00
#
_symmetry.space_group_name_H-M   'P 1'
#
loop_
_entity.id
_entity.type
_entity.pdbx_description
1 polymer ?
#
loop_
_entity_poly.entity_id
_entity_poly.type
_entity_poly.pdbx_seq_one_letter_code
_entity_poly.pdbx_strand_id
1 'polypeptide(L)'
;MHISGQSAGNIAVMMCVTRNTVYLTIKSMEAELNGKDAEDVSTDSEPDQPSVADHVQERREQIDELMLEKKEDGNFAMKTARDVRKRIRETSGELISLRTIQRDLRALNHIWKRMPIVPCMTAKHITRRMDLGPALLELNANDILFSDESYFDTCDTHRGAYQRDGHAQQTRQKERCHAQQTRPKERYVTKVMVWGVIGVGYATLVIMNSGTVNATQYVETLKEYLVPKIDTARHIFMQDGASAHTAKFTQEFLKEQNIRTVEWPAKSCDLNPIENLWSIMKRKIDVDIMCDVNELERAIRKSWSEITQDEIDNLVLSFPHRIQKMLDNEGRPCQLKRCYLAREEVQENEV
;
A
#
# COMPACT_ATOMS: atom_id res chain seq x y z
N MET A 1 40.74 -36.44 15.12
CA MET A 1 40.22 -37.80 15.37
C MET A 1 38.75 -37.83 14.96
N HIS A 2 38.43 -38.38 13.79
CA HIS A 2 37.05 -38.66 13.37
C HIS A 2 36.49 -39.79 14.25
N ILE A 3 35.94 -39.46 15.42
CA ILE A 3 35.24 -40.43 16.26
C ILE A 3 33.75 -40.33 15.95
N SER A 4 33.34 -41.10 14.94
CA SER A 4 31.95 -41.37 14.50
C SER A 4 31.14 -40.14 14.03
N GLY A 5 30.48 -40.24 12.88
CA GLY A 5 29.68 -39.16 12.26
C GLY A 5 28.40 -38.78 13.02
N GLN A 6 28.45 -38.67 14.35
CA GLN A 6 27.36 -38.19 15.17
C GLN A 6 27.31 -36.65 15.14
N SER A 7 26.13 -36.10 14.86
CA SER A 7 25.95 -34.65 14.95
C SER A 7 26.08 -34.17 16.40
N ALA A 8 26.47 -32.91 16.62
CA ALA A 8 26.50 -32.28 17.95
C ALA A 8 25.15 -32.37 18.68
N GLY A 9 24.05 -32.52 17.93
CA GLY A 9 22.72 -32.78 18.48
C GLY A 9 22.56 -34.16 19.10
N ASN A 10 23.18 -35.19 18.55
CA ASN A 10 23.11 -36.55 19.10
C ASN A 10 23.93 -36.66 20.38
N ILE A 11 25.10 -36.02 20.40
CA ILE A 11 25.98 -35.97 21.58
C ILE A 11 25.30 -35.23 22.73
N ALA A 12 24.65 -34.09 22.44
CA ALA A 12 23.91 -33.31 23.42
C ALA A 12 22.79 -34.13 24.10
N VAL A 13 22.05 -34.93 23.31
CA VAL A 13 21.01 -35.82 23.83
C VAL A 13 21.61 -36.95 24.68
N MET A 14 22.68 -37.58 24.21
CA MET A 14 23.35 -38.69 24.90
C MET A 14 23.97 -38.25 26.24
N MET A 15 24.49 -37.03 26.31
CA MET A 15 25.13 -36.47 27.51
C MET A 15 24.18 -35.61 28.36
N CYS A 16 22.91 -35.47 27.96
CA CYS A 16 21.91 -34.61 28.61
C CYS A 16 22.38 -33.15 28.82
N VAL A 17 23.15 -32.61 27.89
CA VAL A 17 23.63 -31.21 27.90
C VAL A 17 23.05 -30.43 26.73
N THR A 18 23.17 -29.11 26.75
CA THR A 18 22.73 -28.30 25.60
C THR A 18 23.70 -28.45 24.43
N ARG A 19 23.21 -28.33 23.19
CA ARG A 19 24.07 -28.33 21.99
C ARG A 19 25.18 -27.28 22.07
N ASN A 20 24.89 -26.12 22.65
CA ASN A 20 25.87 -25.05 22.81
C ASN A 20 27.05 -25.49 23.70
N THR A 21 26.76 -26.25 24.77
CA THR A 21 27.79 -26.82 25.65
C THR A 21 28.72 -27.75 24.86
N VAL A 22 28.15 -28.66 24.05
CA VAL A 22 28.93 -29.56 23.19
C VAL A 22 29.83 -28.80 22.21
N TYR A 23 29.31 -27.75 21.58
CA TYR A 23 30.11 -26.92 20.65
C TYR A 23 31.26 -26.21 21.36
N LEU A 24 31.03 -25.64 22.54
CA LEU A 24 32.07 -24.95 23.31
C LEU A 24 33.16 -25.92 23.77
N THR A 25 32.79 -27.13 24.20
CA THR A 25 33.75 -28.16 24.61
C THR A 25 34.61 -28.64 23.43
N ILE A 26 33.99 -28.90 22.27
CA ILE A 26 34.75 -29.29 21.05
C ILE A 26 35.71 -28.16 20.65
N LYS A 27 35.25 -26.91 20.67
CA LYS A 27 36.08 -25.74 20.33
C LYS A 27 37.23 -25.54 21.32
N SER A 28 37.03 -25.82 22.61
CA SER A 28 38.08 -25.79 23.64
C SER A 28 39.12 -26.88 23.39
N MET A 29 38.68 -28.11 23.12
CA MET A 29 39.57 -29.23 22.79
C MET A 29 40.36 -28.99 21.50
N GLU A 30 39.74 -28.37 20.50
CA GLU A 30 40.42 -27.96 19.26
C GLU A 30 41.44 -26.84 19.49
N ALA A 31 41.18 -25.93 20.43
CA ALA A 31 42.13 -24.89 20.82
C ALA A 31 43.34 -25.46 21.57
N GLU A 32 43.11 -26.41 22.47
CA GLU A 32 44.16 -27.14 23.21
C GLU A 32 45.04 -28.00 22.27
N LEU A 33 44.42 -28.67 21.29
CA LEU A 33 45.16 -29.46 20.28
C LEU A 33 45.99 -28.60 19.32
N ASN A 34 45.62 -27.33 19.13
CA ASN A 34 46.32 -26.40 18.25
C ASN A 34 47.36 -25.54 18.96
N GLY A 35 47.69 -25.84 20.23
CA GLY A 35 48.85 -25.26 20.93
C GLY A 35 48.76 -23.76 21.16
N LYS A 36 47.61 -23.26 21.63
CA LYS A 36 47.55 -21.91 22.24
C LYS A 36 47.49 -22.07 23.75
N ASP A 37 48.64 -21.87 24.39
CA ASP A 37 48.77 -21.82 25.84
C ASP A 37 47.86 -20.74 26.44
N ALA A 38 47.27 -21.08 27.57
CA ALA A 38 46.50 -20.20 28.42
C ALA A 38 47.45 -19.28 29.19
N GLU A 39 47.55 -18.01 28.81
CA GLU A 39 48.08 -16.96 29.69
C GLU A 39 47.18 -15.72 29.70
N ASP A 40 46.84 -15.35 30.94
CA ASP A 40 46.43 -14.07 31.51
C ASP A 40 45.02 -13.49 31.24
N VAL A 41 44.12 -13.80 32.18
CA VAL A 41 42.90 -13.05 32.46
C VAL A 41 43.28 -11.81 33.26
N SER A 42 43.41 -10.67 32.58
CA SER A 42 43.24 -9.36 33.22
C SER A 42 41.86 -8.80 32.86
N THR A 43 41.04 -8.65 33.89
CA THR A 43 39.74 -7.99 33.86
C THR A 43 39.96 -6.48 33.88
N ASP A 44 39.90 -5.85 32.71
CA ASP A 44 39.43 -4.46 32.55
C ASP A 44 39.41 -4.12 31.05
N SER A 45 38.32 -4.48 30.39
CA SER A 45 37.96 -3.91 29.09
C SER A 45 36.44 -3.83 28.98
N GLU A 46 35.98 -2.63 28.62
CA GLU A 46 34.60 -2.29 28.28
C GLU A 46 33.97 -3.36 27.37
N PRO A 47 32.63 -3.55 27.41
CA PRO A 47 31.97 -4.59 26.64
C PRO A 47 32.26 -4.42 25.14
N ASP A 48 33.17 -5.26 24.66
CA ASP A 48 33.61 -5.38 23.28
C ASP A 48 32.38 -5.46 22.37
N GLN A 49 32.20 -4.48 21.48
CA GLN A 49 31.18 -4.59 20.44
C GLN A 49 31.51 -5.84 19.63
N PRO A 50 30.55 -6.75 19.39
CA PRO A 50 30.85 -8.02 18.74
C PRO A 50 31.48 -7.76 17.37
N SER A 51 32.76 -8.11 17.21
CA SER A 51 33.46 -7.91 15.95
C SER A 51 32.75 -8.72 14.86
N VAL A 52 32.21 -7.99 13.89
CA VAL A 52 31.53 -8.60 12.75
C VAL A 52 32.63 -9.22 11.89
N ALA A 53 32.56 -10.54 11.67
CA ALA A 53 33.57 -11.22 10.86
C ALA A 53 33.75 -10.54 9.49
N ASP A 54 34.97 -10.43 9.00
CA ASP A 54 35.33 -9.63 7.81
C ASP A 54 34.47 -9.98 6.58
N HIS A 55 34.24 -11.27 6.33
CA HIS A 55 33.37 -11.73 5.23
C HIS A 55 31.88 -11.29 5.36
N VAL A 56 31.42 -10.97 6.57
CA VAL A 56 30.08 -10.40 6.81
C VAL A 56 30.09 -8.90 6.54
N GLN A 57 31.18 -8.22 6.88
CA GLN A 57 31.36 -6.79 6.63
C GLN A 57 31.48 -6.52 5.12
N GLU A 58 32.33 -7.27 4.41
CA GLU A 58 32.50 -7.18 2.96
C GLU A 58 31.17 -7.43 2.22
N ARG A 59 30.40 -8.46 2.63
CA ARG A 59 29.08 -8.73 2.06
C ARG A 59 28.10 -7.57 2.32
N ARG A 60 28.16 -6.95 3.49
CA ARG A 60 27.28 -5.80 3.82
C ARG A 60 27.63 -4.58 2.97
N GLU A 61 28.90 -4.32 2.74
CA GLU A 61 29.36 -3.25 1.83
C GLU A 61 28.87 -3.49 0.40
N GLN A 62 28.99 -4.72 -0.12
CA GLN A 62 28.44 -5.09 -1.42
C GLN A 62 26.91 -4.93 -1.47
N ILE A 63 26.19 -5.28 -0.39
CA ILE A 63 24.75 -5.07 -0.31
C ILE A 63 24.43 -3.57 -0.36
N ASP A 64 25.16 -2.74 0.38
CA ASP A 64 24.89 -1.30 0.46
C ASP A 64 25.17 -0.60 -0.88
N GLU A 65 26.28 -0.92 -1.54
CA GLU A 65 26.57 -0.44 -2.91
C GLU A 65 25.44 -0.81 -3.89
N LEU A 66 24.98 -2.06 -3.86
CA LEU A 66 23.85 -2.50 -4.67
C LEU A 66 22.57 -1.71 -4.33
N MET A 67 22.33 -1.40 -3.05
CA MET A 67 21.13 -0.67 -2.63
C MET A 67 21.20 0.84 -2.95
N LEU A 68 22.41 1.40 -3.09
CA LEU A 68 22.65 2.81 -3.46
C LEU A 68 22.58 3.08 -4.97
N GLU A 69 22.52 2.05 -5.81
CA GLU A 69 22.31 2.23 -7.25
C GLU A 69 21.06 3.06 -7.54
N LYS A 70 21.21 4.08 -8.38
CA LYS A 70 20.13 4.93 -8.85
C LYS A 70 19.66 4.52 -10.23
N LYS A 71 18.39 4.76 -10.53
CA LYS A 71 17.83 4.69 -11.88
C LYS A 71 18.16 5.98 -12.63
N GLU A 72 17.84 5.99 -13.93
CA GLU A 72 17.96 7.17 -14.80
C GLU A 72 17.19 8.39 -14.27
N ASP A 73 16.11 8.17 -13.52
CA ASP A 73 15.30 9.21 -12.88
C ASP A 73 15.90 9.76 -11.56
N GLY A 74 17.13 9.37 -11.21
CA GLY A 74 17.83 9.81 -10.00
C GLY A 74 17.37 9.14 -8.70
N ASN A 75 16.29 8.34 -8.73
CA ASN A 75 15.80 7.62 -7.56
C ASN A 75 16.55 6.31 -7.34
N PHE A 76 16.67 5.89 -6.08
CA PHE A 76 17.27 4.59 -5.74
C PHE A 76 16.48 3.43 -6.35
N ALA A 77 17.21 2.48 -6.94
CA ALA A 77 16.66 1.28 -7.52
C ALA A 77 16.26 0.30 -6.42
N MET A 78 14.96 0.23 -6.14
CA MET A 78 14.38 -0.74 -5.21
C MET A 78 14.72 -2.18 -5.64
N LYS A 79 15.23 -2.98 -4.70
CA LYS A 79 15.59 -4.39 -4.90
C LYS A 79 14.94 -5.25 -3.82
N THR A 80 14.49 -6.45 -4.19
CA THR A 80 14.07 -7.43 -3.18
C THR A 80 15.28 -8.14 -2.61
N ALA A 81 15.16 -8.73 -1.42
CA ALA A 81 16.21 -9.60 -0.86
C ALA A 81 16.57 -10.77 -1.80
N ARG A 82 15.66 -11.18 -2.69
CA ARG A 82 15.95 -12.20 -3.71
C ARG A 82 16.83 -11.65 -4.84
N ASP A 83 16.58 -10.41 -5.26
CA ASP A 83 17.37 -9.73 -6.29
C ASP A 83 18.79 -9.46 -5.78
N VAL A 84 18.92 -8.96 -4.55
CA VAL A 84 20.21 -8.77 -3.88
C VAL A 84 20.97 -10.10 -3.79
N ARG A 85 20.31 -11.17 -3.33
CA ARG A 85 20.92 -12.51 -3.28
C ARG A 85 21.39 -12.98 -4.66
N LYS A 86 20.57 -12.76 -5.70
CA LYS A 86 20.90 -13.15 -7.07
C LYS A 86 22.16 -12.42 -7.55
N ARG A 87 22.21 -11.09 -7.35
CA ARG A 87 23.35 -10.27 -7.75
C ARG A 87 24.63 -10.62 -7.01
N ILE A 88 24.57 -10.80 -5.68
CA ILE A 88 25.75 -11.20 -4.91
C ILE A 88 26.25 -12.57 -5.39
N ARG A 89 25.36 -13.51 -5.69
CA ARG A 89 25.76 -14.80 -6.26
C ARG A 89 26.42 -14.65 -7.63
N GLU A 90 25.95 -13.74 -8.47
CA GLU A 90 26.53 -13.48 -9.79
C GLU A 90 27.91 -12.80 -9.70
N THR A 91 28.11 -11.90 -8.73
CA THR A 91 29.36 -11.16 -8.55
C THR A 91 30.42 -11.96 -7.77
N SER A 92 30.04 -12.54 -6.63
CA SER A 92 30.98 -13.23 -5.70
C SER A 92 31.01 -14.75 -5.86
N GLY A 93 30.03 -15.34 -6.55
CA GLY A 93 29.86 -16.80 -6.63
C GLY A 93 29.30 -17.44 -5.34
N GLU A 94 29.13 -16.69 -4.25
CA GLU A 94 28.72 -17.24 -2.96
C GLU A 94 27.24 -17.70 -2.93
N LEU A 95 27.02 -18.88 -2.33
CA LEU A 95 25.69 -19.41 -2.08
C LEU A 95 25.16 -18.94 -0.71
N ILE A 96 24.71 -17.69 -0.66
CA ILE A 96 24.18 -17.10 0.57
C ILE A 96 22.68 -17.40 0.73
N SER A 97 22.25 -17.74 1.94
CA SER A 97 20.84 -17.97 2.24
C SER A 97 20.02 -16.68 2.17
N LEU A 98 18.74 -16.77 1.78
CA LEU A 98 17.86 -15.60 1.75
C LEU A 98 17.71 -14.95 3.14
N ARG A 99 17.72 -15.76 4.21
CA ARG A 99 17.65 -15.27 5.59
C ARG A 99 18.88 -14.45 5.98
N THR A 100 20.05 -14.84 5.50
CA THR A 100 21.30 -14.10 5.74
C THR A 100 21.23 -12.72 5.10
N ILE A 101 20.81 -12.63 3.83
CA ILE A 101 20.61 -11.35 3.14
C ILE A 101 19.57 -10.47 3.87
N GLN A 102 18.45 -11.06 4.31
CA GLN A 102 17.45 -10.31 5.09
C GLN A 102 17.97 -9.84 6.46
N ARG A 103 18.91 -10.56 7.07
CA ARG A 103 19.54 -10.15 8.33
C ARG A 103 20.51 -9.00 8.07
N ASP A 104 21.32 -9.10 7.02
CA ASP A 104 22.31 -8.08 6.68
C ASP A 104 21.62 -6.78 6.21
N LEU A 105 20.55 -6.87 5.40
CA LEU A 105 19.71 -5.72 5.04
C LEU A 105 19.12 -5.02 6.27
N ARG A 106 18.67 -5.78 7.28
CA ARG A 106 18.18 -5.21 8.54
C ARG A 106 19.29 -4.58 9.39
N ALA A 107 20.48 -5.19 9.39
CA ALA A 107 21.65 -4.63 10.08
C ALA A 107 22.12 -3.31 9.43
N LEU A 108 21.91 -3.16 8.12
CA LEU A 108 22.14 -1.93 7.36
C LEU A 108 20.97 -0.93 7.44
N ASN A 109 20.01 -1.14 8.35
CA ASN A 109 18.83 -0.28 8.52
C ASN A 109 17.89 -0.16 7.30
N HIS A 110 17.95 -1.09 6.35
CA HIS A 110 16.97 -1.13 5.27
C HIS A 110 15.63 -1.67 5.77
N ILE A 111 14.56 -0.96 5.42
CA ILE A 111 13.19 -1.33 5.79
C ILE A 111 12.48 -1.92 4.58
N TRP A 112 11.81 -3.05 4.78
CA TRP A 112 10.92 -3.59 3.76
C TRP A 112 9.65 -2.73 3.66
N LYS A 113 9.42 -2.12 2.50
CA LYS A 113 8.20 -1.39 2.19
C LYS A 113 7.50 -2.06 1.02
N ARG A 114 6.19 -2.32 1.16
CA ARG A 114 5.36 -2.76 0.04
C ARG A 114 5.18 -1.61 -0.94
N MET A 115 5.47 -1.85 -2.22
CA MET A 115 5.20 -0.87 -3.27
C MET A 115 3.70 -0.60 -3.40
N PRO A 116 3.30 0.67 -3.46
CA PRO A 116 1.90 1.00 -3.72
C PRO A 116 1.50 0.61 -5.14
N ILE A 117 0.29 0.09 -5.24
CA ILE A 117 -0.30 -0.31 -6.51
C ILE A 117 -0.88 0.96 -7.13
N VAL A 118 -0.42 1.31 -8.32
CA VAL A 118 -0.88 2.46 -9.09
C VAL A 118 -1.33 2.01 -10.48
N PRO A 119 -2.23 2.75 -11.15
CA PRO A 119 -2.63 2.43 -12.51
C PRO A 119 -1.43 2.39 -13.46
N CYS A 120 -1.39 1.39 -14.34
CA CYS A 120 -0.40 1.36 -15.41
C CYS A 120 -0.71 2.47 -16.43
N MET A 121 0.16 3.46 -16.53
CA MET A 121 0.04 4.60 -17.45
C MET A 121 0.98 4.46 -18.65
N THR A 122 0.52 4.92 -19.81
CA THR A 122 1.36 5.05 -21.02
C THR A 122 1.96 6.45 -21.05
N ALA A 123 2.99 6.67 -21.88
CA ALA A 123 3.57 8.00 -22.08
C ALA A 123 2.50 9.04 -22.48
N LYS A 124 1.53 8.64 -23.32
CA LYS A 124 0.40 9.51 -23.71
C LYS A 124 -0.45 9.96 -22.52
N HIS A 125 -0.71 9.09 -21.56
CA HIS A 125 -1.46 9.48 -20.35
C HIS A 125 -0.68 10.49 -19.51
N ILE A 126 0.63 10.26 -19.36
CA ILE A 126 1.52 11.14 -18.60
C ILE A 126 1.60 12.52 -19.26
N THR A 127 1.84 12.57 -20.58
CA THR A 127 1.85 13.83 -21.33
C THR A 127 0.51 14.56 -21.21
N ARG A 128 -0.62 13.85 -21.37
CA ARG A 128 -1.94 14.51 -21.25
C ARG A 128 -2.19 15.06 -19.85
N ARG A 129 -1.70 14.39 -18.80
CA ARG A 129 -1.76 14.89 -17.42
C ARG A 129 -0.95 16.17 -17.26
N MET A 130 0.27 16.23 -17.82
CA MET A 130 1.10 17.43 -17.81
C MET A 130 0.46 18.58 -18.61
N ASP A 131 -0.11 18.30 -19.78
CA ASP A 131 -0.76 19.31 -20.62
C ASP A 131 -1.97 19.95 -19.92
N LEU A 132 -2.76 19.16 -19.20
CA LEU A 132 -3.98 19.62 -18.51
C LEU A 132 -3.69 20.23 -17.14
N GLY A 133 -2.57 19.88 -16.49
CA GLY A 133 -2.27 20.28 -15.12
C GLY A 133 -2.38 21.79 -14.85
N PRO A 134 -1.77 22.68 -15.66
CA PRO A 134 -1.89 24.12 -15.47
C PRO A 134 -3.34 24.62 -15.51
N ALA A 135 -4.13 24.17 -16.49
CA ALA A 135 -5.53 24.55 -16.61
C ALA A 135 -6.38 24.01 -15.44
N LEU A 136 -6.05 22.82 -14.91
CA LEU A 136 -6.72 22.27 -13.73
C LEU A 136 -6.40 23.05 -12.44
N LEU A 137 -5.19 23.63 -12.32
CA LEU A 137 -4.81 24.49 -11.18
C LEU A 137 -5.54 25.82 -11.16
N GLU A 138 -5.94 26.34 -12.32
CA GLU A 138 -6.71 27.58 -12.42
C GLU A 138 -8.16 27.44 -11.96
N LEU A 139 -8.66 26.21 -11.83
CA LEU A 139 -10.03 25.97 -11.39
C LEU A 139 -10.17 26.19 -9.88
N ASN A 140 -11.25 26.88 -9.49
CA ASN A 140 -11.61 27.02 -8.09
C ASN A 140 -12.22 25.73 -7.56
N ALA A 141 -11.54 25.05 -6.64
CA ALA A 141 -12.01 23.80 -6.04
C ALA A 141 -13.40 23.92 -5.37
N ASN A 142 -13.77 25.11 -4.88
CA ASN A 142 -15.09 25.37 -4.28
C ASN A 142 -16.26 25.29 -5.28
N ASP A 143 -15.95 25.31 -6.57
CA ASP A 143 -16.95 25.31 -7.64
C ASP A 143 -17.01 23.95 -8.36
N ILE A 144 -16.13 23.00 -8.02
CA ILE A 144 -16.08 21.69 -8.67
C ILE A 144 -16.92 20.67 -7.90
N LEU A 145 -17.80 19.97 -8.61
CA LEU A 145 -18.50 18.78 -8.13
C LEU A 145 -17.83 17.54 -8.72
N PHE A 146 -17.17 16.77 -7.87
CA PHE A 146 -16.48 15.53 -8.23
C PHE A 146 -17.43 14.34 -8.18
N SER A 147 -17.53 13.59 -9.27
CA SER A 147 -18.34 12.36 -9.33
C SER A 147 -17.50 11.13 -9.59
N ASP A 148 -18.03 9.98 -9.16
CA ASP A 148 -17.45 8.67 -9.42
C ASP A 148 -18.42 7.53 -9.05
N GLU A 149 -18.17 6.35 -9.61
CA GLU A 149 -18.80 5.09 -9.24
C GLU A 149 -17.85 4.20 -8.45
N SER A 150 -18.37 3.52 -7.42
CA SER A 150 -17.59 2.52 -6.68
C SER A 150 -18.37 1.25 -6.43
N TYR A 151 -17.65 0.13 -6.31
CA TYR A 151 -18.21 -1.11 -5.78
C TYR A 151 -17.80 -1.30 -4.34
N PHE A 152 -18.79 -1.62 -3.53
CA PHE A 152 -18.63 -2.17 -2.19
C PHE A 152 -18.97 -3.65 -2.27
N ASP A 153 -18.13 -4.51 -1.70
CA ASP A 153 -18.39 -5.94 -1.67
C ASP A 153 -18.17 -6.52 -0.28
N THR A 154 -18.79 -7.66 -0.01
CA THR A 154 -18.76 -8.34 1.31
C THR A 154 -17.39 -8.91 1.67
N CYS A 155 -16.37 -8.79 0.81
CA CYS A 155 -15.02 -9.29 1.08
C CYS A 155 -13.94 -8.20 1.13
N ASP A 156 -14.30 -6.93 0.88
CA ASP A 156 -13.39 -5.78 0.89
C ASP A 156 -13.02 -5.37 2.33
N THR A 157 -12.41 -6.28 3.09
CA THR A 157 -11.81 -5.97 4.39
C THR A 157 -10.37 -5.48 4.20
N HIS A 158 -10.13 -4.19 4.42
CA HIS A 158 -8.78 -3.64 4.58
C HIS A 158 -8.09 -4.03 5.91
N ARG A 159 -8.45 -5.15 6.54
CA ARG A 159 -7.95 -5.53 7.87
C ARG A 159 -6.79 -6.52 7.79
N GLY A 160 -5.60 -6.09 8.21
CA GLY A 160 -4.52 -6.98 8.60
C GLY A 160 -4.73 -7.45 10.06
N ALA A 161 -4.32 -8.67 10.37
CA ALA A 161 -4.26 -9.15 11.75
C ALA A 161 -2.80 -9.36 12.14
N TYR A 162 -2.41 -8.91 13.34
CA TYR A 162 -1.12 -9.26 13.91
C TYR A 162 -1.22 -10.69 14.47
N GLN A 163 -0.36 -11.58 13.99
CA GLN A 163 -0.22 -12.92 14.56
C GLN A 163 1.09 -12.99 15.34
N ARG A 164 1.06 -13.56 16.55
CA ARG A 164 2.28 -13.81 17.34
C ARG A 164 3.09 -14.90 16.65
N ASP A 165 4.33 -14.59 16.28
CA ASP A 165 5.29 -15.59 15.79
C ASP A 165 5.70 -16.50 16.95
N GLY A 166 5.05 -17.66 17.08
CA GLY A 166 5.41 -18.61 18.12
C GLY A 166 4.33 -19.59 18.55
N HIS A 167 3.79 -20.40 17.63
CA HIS A 167 3.16 -21.69 17.95
C HIS A 167 3.31 -22.73 16.82
N ALA A 168 4.31 -22.58 15.95
CA ALA A 168 4.62 -23.57 14.91
C ALA A 168 5.78 -24.52 15.29
N GLN A 169 6.35 -24.38 16.49
CA GLN A 169 7.44 -25.23 16.97
C GLN A 169 7.16 -25.78 18.37
N GLN A 170 6.01 -26.42 18.57
CA GLN A 170 5.86 -27.41 19.65
C GLN A 170 4.61 -28.27 19.43
N THR A 171 4.67 -29.17 18.45
CA THR A 171 4.05 -30.50 18.46
C THR A 171 4.36 -31.17 17.13
N ARG A 172 5.47 -31.91 17.08
CA ARG A 172 5.73 -32.88 15.99
C ARG A 172 4.93 -34.18 16.18
N GLN A 173 4.05 -34.23 17.17
CA GLN A 173 3.15 -35.34 17.44
C GLN A 173 1.86 -34.78 18.06
N LYS A 174 0.73 -35.27 17.51
CA LYS A 174 -0.68 -35.10 17.90
C LYS A 174 -1.41 -33.85 17.39
N GLU A 175 -2.51 -34.18 16.71
CA GLU A 175 -3.68 -33.38 16.36
C GLU A 175 -3.54 -32.42 15.18
N ARG A 176 -3.58 -33.04 13.99
CA ARG A 176 -4.28 -32.46 12.84
C ARG A 176 -5.60 -31.85 13.33
N CYS A 177 -5.87 -30.61 12.94
CA CYS A 177 -7.04 -29.79 13.29
C CYS A 177 -6.86 -28.80 14.46
N HIS A 178 -5.73 -28.11 14.55
CA HIS A 178 -5.85 -26.68 14.89
C HIS A 178 -6.53 -26.02 13.70
N ALA A 179 -7.79 -25.60 13.89
CA ALA A 179 -8.49 -24.76 12.94
C ALA A 179 -7.57 -23.56 12.64
N GLN A 180 -6.87 -23.62 11.52
CA GLN A 180 -6.18 -22.45 11.02
C GLN A 180 -7.25 -21.36 10.95
N GLN A 181 -6.97 -20.18 11.50
CA GLN A 181 -7.86 -19.03 11.31
C GLN A 181 -7.84 -18.71 9.82
N THR A 182 -8.72 -19.37 9.07
CA THR A 182 -8.92 -19.19 7.65
C THR A 182 -9.94 -18.10 7.48
N ARG A 183 -9.64 -17.13 6.63
CA ARG A 183 -10.68 -16.24 6.10
C ARG A 183 -11.39 -16.98 4.97
N PRO A 184 -12.66 -17.37 5.12
CA PRO A 184 -13.41 -17.93 4.01
C PRO A 184 -13.47 -16.88 2.89
N LYS A 185 -13.07 -17.29 1.68
CA LYS A 185 -13.22 -16.46 0.49
C LYS A 185 -14.34 -17.04 -0.34
N GLU A 186 -15.44 -16.31 -0.47
CA GLU A 186 -16.52 -16.72 -1.35
C GLU A 186 -16.13 -16.52 -2.82
N ARG A 187 -16.52 -17.47 -3.67
CA ARG A 187 -16.27 -17.40 -5.12
C ARG A 187 -17.13 -16.32 -5.79
N TYR A 188 -18.31 -16.08 -5.24
CA TYR A 188 -19.27 -15.07 -5.68
C TYR A 188 -19.52 -14.16 -4.49
N VAL A 189 -19.01 -12.93 -4.57
CA VAL A 189 -19.20 -11.94 -3.51
C VAL A 189 -20.38 -11.05 -3.87
N THR A 190 -21.21 -10.75 -2.89
CA THR A 190 -22.27 -9.77 -3.03
C THR A 190 -21.64 -8.40 -3.24
N LYS A 191 -22.00 -7.72 -4.32
CA LYS A 191 -21.50 -6.38 -4.66
C LYS A 191 -22.65 -5.40 -4.79
N VAL A 192 -22.47 -4.23 -4.21
CA VAL A 192 -23.34 -3.07 -4.37
C VAL A 192 -22.56 -2.00 -5.11
N MET A 193 -23.09 -1.56 -6.24
CA MET A 193 -22.57 -0.39 -6.95
C MET A 193 -23.20 0.87 -6.37
N VAL A 194 -22.38 1.89 -6.16
CA VAL A 194 -22.84 3.22 -5.78
C VAL A 194 -22.32 4.24 -6.77
N TRP A 195 -23.07 5.33 -6.90
CA TRP A 195 -22.63 6.54 -7.57
C TRP A 195 -22.67 7.69 -6.56
N GLY A 196 -21.65 8.53 -6.56
CA GLY A 196 -21.56 9.66 -5.64
C GLY A 196 -21.12 10.93 -6.32
N VAL A 197 -21.53 12.06 -5.72
CA VAL A 197 -21.05 13.39 -6.08
C VAL A 197 -20.71 14.14 -4.81
N ILE A 198 -19.53 14.75 -4.77
CA ILE A 198 -19.07 15.59 -3.67
C ILE A 198 -18.55 16.94 -4.15
N GLY A 199 -18.77 17.96 -3.35
CA GLY A 199 -18.28 19.32 -3.53
C GLY A 199 -18.30 20.07 -2.20
N VAL A 200 -17.84 21.31 -2.19
CA VAL A 200 -17.89 22.14 -0.96
C VAL A 200 -19.34 22.42 -0.60
N GLY A 201 -19.78 21.99 0.58
CA GLY A 201 -21.17 22.09 1.02
C GLY A 201 -22.15 21.20 0.24
N TYR A 202 -21.65 20.24 -0.55
CA TYR A 202 -22.46 19.36 -1.39
C TYR A 202 -22.02 17.91 -1.25
N ALA A 203 -22.98 17.01 -1.02
CA ALA A 203 -22.73 15.57 -1.04
C ALA A 203 -24.00 14.82 -1.45
N THR A 204 -23.88 13.86 -2.36
CA THR A 204 -24.96 12.94 -2.74
C THR A 204 -24.39 11.54 -2.95
N LEU A 205 -25.13 10.54 -2.46
CA LEU A 205 -24.85 9.12 -2.64
C LEU A 205 -26.10 8.41 -3.16
N VAL A 206 -25.94 7.64 -4.23
CA VAL A 206 -26.98 6.85 -4.88
C VAL A 206 -26.54 5.39 -4.90
N ILE A 207 -27.42 4.49 -4.47
CA ILE A 207 -27.22 3.05 -4.63
C ILE A 207 -27.80 2.64 -5.98
N MET A 208 -26.97 2.03 -6.83
CA MET A 208 -27.34 1.67 -8.19
C MET A 208 -27.92 0.26 -8.21
N ASN A 209 -29.13 0.12 -8.77
CA ASN A 209 -29.83 -1.17 -8.84
C ASN A 209 -29.25 -2.11 -9.91
N SER A 210 -28.38 -1.63 -10.80
CA SER A 210 -27.77 -2.43 -11.87
C SER A 210 -26.26 -2.56 -11.69
N GLY A 211 -25.73 -3.76 -11.94
CA GLY A 211 -24.29 -4.05 -11.87
C GLY A 211 -23.45 -3.46 -13.00
N THR A 212 -24.05 -2.74 -13.95
CA THR A 212 -23.36 -1.96 -14.97
C THR A 212 -24.19 -0.73 -15.26
N VAL A 213 -23.55 0.43 -15.42
CA VAL A 213 -24.19 1.68 -15.82
C VAL A 213 -23.94 1.92 -17.30
N ASN A 214 -24.99 1.91 -18.10
CA ASN A 214 -24.91 2.38 -19.49
C ASN A 214 -25.21 3.89 -19.58
N ALA A 215 -25.02 4.49 -20.75
CA ALA A 215 -25.25 5.93 -20.93
C ALA A 215 -26.68 6.38 -20.58
N THR A 216 -27.70 5.55 -20.85
CA THR A 216 -29.10 5.88 -20.53
C THR A 216 -29.32 5.94 -19.02
N GLN A 217 -28.90 4.90 -18.31
CA GLN A 217 -29.01 4.82 -16.85
C GLN A 217 -28.20 5.93 -16.16
N TYR A 218 -27.03 6.26 -16.72
CA TYR A 218 -26.21 7.37 -16.24
C TYR A 218 -26.97 8.69 -16.36
N VAL A 219 -27.52 9.01 -17.55
CA VAL A 219 -28.31 10.23 -17.76
C VAL A 219 -29.56 10.27 -16.87
N GLU A 220 -30.25 9.15 -16.67
CA GLU A 220 -31.37 9.07 -15.72
C GLU A 220 -30.93 9.41 -14.29
N THR A 221 -29.79 8.88 -13.86
CA THR A 221 -29.19 9.18 -12.55
C THR A 221 -28.86 10.67 -12.43
N LEU A 222 -28.26 11.27 -13.47
CA LEU A 222 -27.98 12.71 -13.48
C LEU A 222 -29.26 13.55 -13.40
N LYS A 223 -30.30 13.19 -14.15
CA LYS A 223 -31.59 13.89 -14.15
C LYS A 223 -32.25 13.88 -12.78
N GLU A 224 -32.20 12.74 -12.09
CA GLU A 224 -32.87 12.57 -10.80
C GLU A 224 -32.07 13.19 -9.64
N TYR A 225 -30.74 13.02 -9.65
CA TYR A 225 -29.93 13.31 -8.46
C TYR A 225 -29.00 14.53 -8.59
N LEU A 226 -28.52 14.85 -9.80
CA LEU A 226 -27.60 15.98 -10.02
C LEU A 226 -28.35 17.25 -10.43
N VAL A 227 -29.13 17.19 -11.52
CA VAL A 227 -29.79 18.35 -12.14
C VAL A 227 -30.60 19.19 -11.14
N PRO A 228 -31.38 18.60 -10.21
CA PRO A 228 -32.18 19.41 -9.28
C PRO A 228 -31.34 20.20 -8.26
N LYS A 229 -30.07 19.85 -8.07
CA LYS A 229 -29.23 20.40 -7.00
C LYS A 229 -28.00 21.17 -7.51
N ILE A 230 -27.65 21.05 -8.78
CA ILE A 230 -26.50 21.74 -9.36
C ILE A 230 -26.86 23.18 -9.71
N ASP A 231 -26.14 24.14 -9.14
CA ASP A 231 -26.10 25.52 -9.67
C ASP A 231 -25.24 25.55 -10.94
N THR A 232 -25.87 25.66 -12.11
CA THR A 232 -25.19 25.64 -13.42
C THR A 232 -24.39 26.92 -13.72
N ALA A 233 -24.71 28.04 -13.04
CA ALA A 233 -23.97 29.28 -13.19
C ALA A 233 -22.64 29.24 -12.44
N ARG A 234 -22.61 28.54 -11.30
CA ARG A 234 -21.43 28.45 -10.43
C ARG A 234 -20.64 27.16 -10.63
N HIS A 235 -21.29 26.01 -10.65
CA HIS A 235 -20.59 24.73 -10.56
C HIS A 235 -19.99 24.26 -11.88
N ILE A 236 -18.97 23.42 -11.75
CA ILE A 236 -18.32 22.65 -12.80
C ILE A 236 -18.42 21.18 -12.41
N PHE A 237 -19.04 20.38 -13.26
CA PHE A 237 -19.20 18.95 -13.04
C PHE A 237 -17.98 18.18 -13.55
N MET A 238 -17.29 17.49 -12.65
CA MET A 238 -16.22 16.56 -12.97
C MET A 238 -16.79 15.14 -13.06
N GLN A 239 -16.51 14.49 -14.19
CA GLN A 239 -16.76 13.07 -14.44
C GLN A 239 -15.53 12.49 -15.15
N ASP A 240 -15.30 11.19 -14.98
CA ASP A 240 -14.17 10.53 -15.65
C ASP A 240 -14.46 10.22 -17.13
N GLY A 241 -13.48 9.61 -17.80
CA GLY A 241 -13.57 9.23 -19.21
C GLY A 241 -14.27 7.89 -19.49
N ALA A 242 -15.14 7.39 -18.61
CA ALA A 242 -15.87 6.15 -18.84
C ALA A 242 -16.74 6.23 -20.10
N SER A 243 -16.97 5.09 -20.75
CA SER A 243 -17.70 5.03 -22.03
C SER A 243 -19.12 5.60 -21.93
N ALA A 244 -19.80 5.42 -20.79
CA ALA A 244 -21.10 6.00 -20.51
C ALA A 244 -21.05 7.53 -20.41
N HIS A 245 -19.97 8.09 -19.85
CA HIS A 245 -19.78 9.53 -19.66
C HIS A 245 -19.47 10.21 -20.99
N THR A 246 -18.59 9.61 -21.80
CA THR A 246 -18.19 10.14 -23.12
C THR A 246 -19.18 9.82 -24.24
N ALA A 247 -20.23 9.04 -23.97
CA ALA A 247 -21.24 8.71 -24.96
C ALA A 247 -21.89 9.98 -25.50
N LYS A 248 -22.16 10.01 -26.82
CA LYS A 248 -22.79 11.15 -27.49
C LYS A 248 -24.07 11.59 -26.78
N PHE A 249 -24.91 10.62 -26.39
CA PHE A 249 -26.15 10.84 -25.65
C PHE A 249 -25.94 11.61 -24.33
N THR A 250 -24.93 11.22 -23.55
CA THR A 250 -24.60 11.88 -22.28
C THR A 250 -24.06 13.28 -22.49
N GLN A 251 -23.18 13.46 -23.48
CA GLN A 251 -22.59 14.77 -23.80
C GLN A 251 -23.63 15.77 -24.32
N GLU A 252 -24.56 15.31 -25.17
CA GLU A 252 -25.70 16.12 -25.63
C GLU A 252 -26.60 16.53 -24.47
N PHE A 253 -26.93 15.60 -23.56
CA PHE A 253 -27.72 15.89 -22.38
C PHE A 253 -27.07 16.94 -21.46
N LEU A 254 -25.77 16.80 -21.16
CA LEU A 254 -25.05 17.77 -20.31
C LEU A 254 -25.08 19.18 -20.92
N LYS A 255 -24.93 19.27 -22.25
CA LYS A 255 -25.01 20.52 -23.00
C LYS A 255 -26.43 21.13 -22.94
N GLU A 256 -27.47 20.31 -23.13
CA GLU A 256 -28.88 20.75 -23.02
C GLU A 256 -29.21 21.29 -21.63
N GLN A 257 -28.64 20.71 -20.58
CA GLN A 257 -28.80 21.17 -19.20
C GLN A 257 -27.90 22.36 -18.82
N ASN A 258 -27.08 22.87 -19.76
CA ASN A 258 -26.07 23.90 -19.50
C ASN A 258 -25.10 23.53 -18.36
N ILE A 259 -24.81 22.25 -18.19
CA ILE A 259 -23.86 21.77 -17.18
C ILE A 259 -22.45 21.91 -17.76
N ARG A 260 -21.64 22.77 -17.15
CA ARG A 260 -20.22 22.90 -17.48
C ARG A 260 -19.47 21.69 -16.97
N THR A 261 -18.62 21.10 -17.82
CA THR A 261 -17.73 20.01 -17.44
C THR A 261 -16.27 20.41 -17.52
N VAL A 262 -15.43 19.73 -16.76
CA VAL A 262 -13.97 19.85 -16.86
C VAL A 262 -13.41 18.67 -17.65
N GLU A 263 -12.43 18.93 -18.52
CA GLU A 263 -11.71 17.84 -19.16
C GLU A 263 -10.83 17.12 -18.13
N TRP A 264 -10.99 15.80 -18.03
CA TRP A 264 -10.28 14.99 -17.05
C TRP A 264 -9.28 14.02 -17.70
N PRO A 265 -8.02 13.98 -17.23
CA PRO A 265 -7.04 13.05 -17.79
C PRO A 265 -7.37 11.59 -17.46
N ALA A 266 -7.20 10.69 -18.44
CA ALA A 266 -7.44 9.27 -18.26
C ALA A 266 -6.58 8.65 -17.14
N LYS A 267 -7.13 7.63 -16.45
CA LYS A 267 -6.47 6.89 -15.34
C LYS A 267 -6.05 7.77 -14.15
N SER A 268 -6.78 8.84 -13.89
CA SER A 268 -6.44 9.84 -12.87
C SER A 268 -7.31 9.75 -11.62
N CYS A 269 -7.56 8.53 -11.13
CA CYS A 269 -8.23 8.33 -9.84
C CYS A 269 -7.46 8.97 -8.69
N ASP A 270 -6.13 9.11 -8.83
CA ASP A 270 -5.30 9.82 -7.86
C ASP A 270 -5.59 11.32 -7.79
N LEU A 271 -6.29 11.91 -8.77
CA LEU A 271 -6.66 13.32 -8.76
C LEU A 271 -8.08 13.55 -8.22
N ASN A 272 -8.91 12.49 -8.18
CA ASN A 272 -10.31 12.60 -7.78
C ASN A 272 -10.47 12.44 -6.25
N PRO A 273 -10.90 13.48 -5.49
CA PRO A 273 -11.00 13.40 -4.04
C PRO A 273 -11.99 12.34 -3.52
N ILE A 274 -13.01 12.00 -4.31
CA ILE A 274 -14.04 11.03 -3.89
C ILE A 274 -13.48 9.61 -3.72
N GLU A 275 -12.37 9.28 -4.38
CA GLU A 275 -11.67 8.01 -4.22
C GLU A 275 -11.14 7.82 -2.79
N ASN A 276 -10.72 8.91 -2.14
CA ASN A 276 -10.38 8.87 -0.72
C ASN A 276 -11.62 8.67 0.16
N LEU A 277 -12.75 9.27 -0.21
CA LEU A 277 -14.02 9.11 0.50
C LEU A 277 -14.48 7.66 0.46
N TRP A 278 -14.43 7.01 -0.70
CA TRP A 278 -14.68 5.57 -0.85
C TRP A 278 -13.77 4.75 0.04
N SER A 279 -12.47 5.08 0.07
CA SER A 279 -11.52 4.40 0.95
C SER A 279 -11.83 4.58 2.44
N ILE A 280 -12.28 5.77 2.87
CA ILE A 280 -12.73 6.04 4.25
C ILE A 280 -13.95 5.18 4.57
N MET A 281 -14.95 5.18 3.68
CA MET A 281 -16.18 4.43 3.89
C MET A 281 -15.93 2.93 4.00
N LYS A 282 -15.12 2.36 3.10
CA LYS A 282 -14.75 0.94 3.09
C LYS A 282 -14.03 0.51 4.36
N ARG A 283 -13.24 1.41 4.99
CA ARG A 283 -12.61 1.13 6.29
C ARG A 283 -13.60 1.12 7.45
N LYS A 284 -14.66 1.93 7.39
CA LYS A 284 -15.71 1.99 8.43
C LYS A 284 -16.67 0.79 8.36
N ILE A 285 -16.90 0.24 7.17
CA ILE A 285 -17.80 -0.91 6.98
C ILE A 285 -17.12 -2.18 7.49
N ASP A 286 -17.79 -2.90 8.38
CA ASP A 286 -17.35 -4.20 8.89
C ASP A 286 -18.04 -5.34 8.13
N VAL A 287 -17.43 -5.81 7.04
CA VAL A 287 -18.07 -6.79 6.16
C VAL A 287 -18.03 -8.23 6.67
N ASP A 288 -17.25 -8.53 7.74
CA ASP A 288 -17.16 -9.88 8.31
C ASP A 288 -18.49 -10.37 8.94
N ILE A 289 -19.49 -9.48 9.05
CA ILE A 289 -20.82 -9.74 9.60
C ILE A 289 -21.89 -9.82 8.48
N MET A 290 -21.57 -9.41 7.25
CA MET A 290 -22.57 -9.12 6.21
C MET A 290 -22.68 -10.24 5.19
N CYS A 291 -23.80 -10.95 5.20
CA CYS A 291 -24.10 -12.02 4.23
C CYS A 291 -25.18 -11.63 3.21
N ASP A 292 -25.78 -10.45 3.35
CA ASP A 292 -26.91 -9.99 2.52
C ASP A 292 -26.67 -8.62 1.86
N VAL A 293 -27.29 -8.42 0.68
CA VAL A 293 -27.26 -7.15 -0.07
C VAL A 293 -27.83 -6.02 0.78
N ASN A 294 -28.97 -6.23 1.46
CA ASN A 294 -29.62 -5.17 2.22
C ASN A 294 -28.80 -4.74 3.44
N GLU A 295 -28.07 -5.67 4.05
CA GLU A 295 -27.14 -5.36 5.13
C GLU A 295 -25.98 -4.50 4.64
N LEU A 296 -25.40 -4.86 3.49
CA LEU A 296 -24.34 -4.09 2.86
C LEU A 296 -24.83 -2.68 2.48
N GLU A 297 -26.02 -2.55 1.87
CA GLU A 297 -26.60 -1.24 1.56
C GLU A 297 -26.82 -0.38 2.81
N ARG A 298 -27.35 -0.97 3.89
CA ARG A 298 -27.55 -0.27 5.16
C ARG A 298 -26.23 0.21 5.75
N ALA A 299 -25.18 -0.62 5.67
CA ALA A 299 -23.85 -0.28 6.15
C ALA A 299 -23.20 0.83 5.33
N ILE A 300 -23.36 0.80 4.00
CA ILE A 300 -22.91 1.86 3.10
C ILE A 300 -23.59 3.18 3.47
N ARG A 301 -24.92 3.18 3.62
CA ARG A 301 -25.69 4.38 4.01
C ARG A 301 -25.28 4.91 5.38
N LYS A 302 -25.08 4.03 6.35
CA LYS A 302 -24.59 4.38 7.69
C LYS A 302 -23.20 5.02 7.62
N SER A 303 -22.27 4.37 6.92
CA SER A 303 -20.89 4.84 6.74
C SER A 303 -20.84 6.23 6.09
N TRP A 304 -21.70 6.47 5.09
CA TRP A 304 -21.89 7.79 4.49
C TRP A 304 -22.45 8.82 5.47
N SER A 305 -23.50 8.48 6.23
CA SER A 305 -24.12 9.43 7.17
C SER A 305 -23.22 9.84 8.34
N GLU A 306 -22.21 9.04 8.65
CA GLU A 306 -21.22 9.32 9.69
C GLU A 306 -20.06 10.21 9.19
N ILE A 307 -20.02 10.56 7.90
CA ILE A 307 -19.02 11.46 7.35
C ILE A 307 -19.62 12.87 7.32
N THR A 308 -18.93 13.79 7.98
CA THR A 308 -19.35 15.19 8.06
C THR A 308 -19.07 15.93 6.75
N GLN A 309 -19.83 16.99 6.48
CA GLN A 309 -19.56 17.83 5.31
C GLN A 309 -18.17 18.48 5.39
N ASP A 310 -17.68 18.85 6.59
CA ASP A 310 -16.33 19.39 6.77
C ASP A 310 -15.24 18.39 6.34
N GLU A 311 -15.41 17.09 6.62
CA GLU A 311 -14.50 16.05 6.13
C GLU A 311 -14.49 15.97 4.60
N ILE A 312 -15.66 16.10 3.97
CA ILE A 312 -15.79 16.11 2.51
C ILE A 312 -15.17 17.38 1.91
N ASP A 313 -15.45 18.54 2.49
CA ASP A 313 -14.92 19.83 2.05
C ASP A 313 -13.39 19.84 2.11
N ASN A 314 -12.79 19.28 3.17
CA ASN A 314 -11.34 19.13 3.28
C ASN A 314 -10.75 18.24 2.16
N LEU A 315 -11.45 17.17 1.77
CA LEU A 315 -11.03 16.34 0.64
C LEU A 315 -11.10 17.13 -0.67
N VAL A 316 -12.21 17.83 -0.91
CA VAL A 316 -12.41 18.64 -2.14
C VAL A 316 -11.37 19.75 -2.24
N LEU A 317 -11.12 20.48 -1.14
CA LEU A 317 -10.15 21.57 -1.07
C LEU A 317 -8.69 21.09 -1.21
N SER A 318 -8.41 19.79 -1.08
CA SER A 318 -7.09 19.23 -1.39
C SER A 318 -6.80 19.13 -2.90
N PHE A 319 -7.78 19.39 -3.77
CA PHE A 319 -7.65 19.23 -5.22
C PHE A 319 -6.46 19.98 -5.83
N PRO A 320 -6.23 21.28 -5.58
CA PRO A 320 -5.09 21.99 -6.17
C PRO A 320 -3.73 21.37 -5.77
N HIS A 321 -3.60 20.95 -4.51
CA HIS A 321 -2.39 20.26 -4.04
C HIS A 321 -2.17 18.93 -4.78
N ARG A 322 -3.22 18.18 -5.11
CA ARG A 322 -3.11 16.93 -5.90
C ARG A 322 -2.61 17.20 -7.31
N ILE A 323 -3.09 18.27 -7.93
CA ILE A 323 -2.62 18.68 -9.27
C ILE A 323 -1.16 19.11 -9.20
N GLN A 324 -0.77 19.91 -8.20
CA GLN A 324 0.63 20.30 -8.01
C GLN A 324 1.54 19.09 -7.82
N LYS A 325 1.16 18.14 -6.95
CA LYS A 325 1.92 16.89 -6.77
C LYS A 325 2.04 16.09 -8.06
N MET A 326 0.99 16.07 -8.88
CA MET A 326 1.02 15.41 -10.18
C MET A 326 2.03 16.06 -11.13
N LEU A 327 2.09 17.41 -11.15
CA LEU A 327 3.07 18.15 -11.94
C LEU A 327 4.51 17.94 -11.42
N ASP A 328 4.71 18.02 -10.10
CA ASP A 328 6.01 17.77 -9.46
C ASP A 328 6.52 16.34 -9.72
N ASN A 329 5.59 15.39 -9.90
CA ASN A 329 5.89 14.00 -10.23
C ASN A 329 5.86 13.74 -11.75
N GLU A 330 6.02 14.79 -12.57
CA GLU A 330 6.10 14.72 -14.03
C GLU A 330 4.93 13.95 -14.67
N GLY A 331 3.72 14.14 -14.13
CA GLY A 331 2.48 13.53 -14.63
C GLY A 331 2.30 12.07 -14.20
N ARG A 332 3.23 11.49 -13.43
CA ARG A 332 3.13 10.11 -12.95
C ARG A 332 2.14 9.98 -11.78
N PRO A 333 1.61 8.77 -11.50
CA PRO A 333 0.67 8.56 -10.41
C PRO A 333 1.25 8.96 -9.06
N CYS A 334 0.49 9.71 -8.26
CA CYS A 334 0.87 10.09 -6.91
C CYS A 334 0.23 9.15 -5.87
N GLN A 335 0.94 8.91 -4.76
CA GLN A 335 0.38 8.11 -3.66
C GLN A 335 -0.55 8.97 -2.79
N LEU A 336 -1.85 8.81 -2.99
CA LEU A 336 -2.89 9.51 -2.24
C LEU A 336 -2.98 9.19 -0.73
N LYS A 337 -2.17 8.24 -0.22
CA LYS A 337 -2.22 7.87 1.20
C LYS A 337 -1.72 8.95 2.15
N ARG A 338 -1.12 10.04 1.66
CA ARG A 338 -0.60 11.14 2.48
C ARG A 338 -1.17 12.52 2.16
N CYS A 339 -1.97 12.68 1.11
CA CYS A 339 -2.55 13.99 0.74
C CYS A 339 -3.78 14.38 1.59
N TYR A 340 -3.87 13.92 2.84
CA TYR A 340 -5.07 14.04 3.67
C TYR A 340 -5.25 15.41 4.33
N LEU A 341 -4.27 16.32 4.25
CA LEU A 341 -4.27 17.51 5.09
C LEU A 341 -3.87 18.74 4.27
N ALA A 342 -4.83 19.34 3.59
CA ALA A 342 -4.67 20.69 3.04
C ALA A 342 -4.55 21.77 4.15
N ARG A 343 -4.80 21.42 5.43
CA ARG A 343 -4.79 22.37 6.55
C ARG A 343 -3.54 22.39 7.41
N GLU A 344 -2.75 21.31 7.47
CA GLU A 344 -1.57 21.30 8.38
C GLU A 344 -0.29 21.81 7.72
N GLU A 345 -0.10 21.63 6.40
CA GLU A 345 1.13 22.08 5.72
C GLU A 345 1.17 23.59 5.40
N VAL A 346 0.04 24.32 5.50
CA VAL A 346 0.02 25.76 5.20
C VAL A 346 0.43 26.60 6.43
N GLN A 347 0.38 26.04 7.65
CA GLN A 347 0.76 26.78 8.87
C GLN A 347 2.26 26.68 9.23
N GLU A 348 3.03 25.79 8.61
CA GLU A 348 4.48 25.68 8.90
C GLU A 348 5.36 26.69 8.14
N ASN A 349 4.79 27.49 7.22
CA ASN A 349 5.53 28.51 6.47
C ASN A 349 5.26 29.96 6.93
N GLU A 350 4.54 30.16 8.03
CA GLU A 350 4.36 31.48 8.66
C GLU A 350 4.59 31.39 10.18
N VAL A 351 5.83 31.15 10.62
CA VAL A 351 6.36 31.60 11.93
C VAL A 351 7.83 31.97 11.81
#